data_AF-A0A095A2S5-F1
#
_entry.id   AF-A0A095A2S5-F1
#
_cell.length_a   1.000
_cell.length_b   1.000
_cell.length_c   1.000
_cell.angle_alpha   90.00
_cell.angle_beta   90.00
_cell.angle_gamma   90.00
#
_symmetry.space_group_name_H-M   'P 1'
#
loop_
_entity.id
_entity.type
_entity.pdbx_description
1 polymer ?
#
loop_
_entity_poly.entity_id
_entity_poly.type
_entity_poly.pdbx_seq_one_letter_code
_entity_poly.pdbx_strand_id
1 'polypeptide(L)'
;ICKYDPNCIEAWLSGPEFLTTEKDKWPEYRREVILKLPVELELKNATTLDTMTTVFPLDKFISYFSSWIKLKQGIAWLIRFKRYLYNKTVVRGPFTLNELDNAE
;
A
#
# COMPACT_ATOMS: atom_id res chain seq x y z
N ILE A 1 -17.85 4.70 -1.81
CA ILE A 1 -17.18 3.85 -0.79
C ILE A 1 -18.28 3.28 0.13
N CYS A 2 -18.66 2.02 -0.08
CA CYS A 2 -19.64 1.33 0.78
C CYS A 2 -19.05 1.09 2.16
N LYS A 3 -19.28 2.00 3.11
CA LYS A 3 -19.09 1.73 4.53
C LYS A 3 -20.49 1.57 5.12
N TYR A 4 -20.90 0.32 5.33
CA TYR A 4 -22.10 -0.09 6.10
C TYR A 4 -23.48 -0.06 5.41
N ASP A 5 -23.56 -0.29 4.10
CA ASP A 5 -24.84 -0.67 3.47
C ASP A 5 -24.98 -2.21 3.49
N PRO A 6 -25.96 -2.80 4.21
CA PRO A 6 -26.19 -4.25 4.25
C PRO A 6 -26.34 -4.87 2.86
N ASN A 7 -26.98 -4.15 1.92
CA ASN A 7 -27.17 -4.61 0.55
C ASN A 7 -25.83 -4.65 -0.22
N CYS A 8 -24.88 -3.79 0.14
CA CYS A 8 -23.56 -3.81 -0.47
C CYS A 8 -22.75 -5.02 0.00
N ILE A 9 -22.84 -5.44 1.27
CA ILE A 9 -22.15 -6.65 1.76
C ILE A 9 -22.67 -7.90 1.03
N GLU A 10 -23.98 -8.04 0.86
CA GLU A 10 -24.54 -9.17 0.10
C GLU A 10 -24.12 -9.16 -1.37
N ALA A 11 -24.10 -7.99 -2.02
CA ALA A 11 -23.62 -7.86 -3.39
C ALA A 11 -22.13 -8.25 -3.55
N TRP A 12 -21.29 -7.95 -2.55
CA TRP A 12 -19.89 -8.37 -2.54
C TRP A 12 -19.70 -9.87 -2.26
N LEU A 13 -20.52 -10.46 -1.39
CA LEU A 13 -20.45 -11.88 -1.04
C LEU A 13 -21.02 -12.79 -2.14
N SER A 14 -22.13 -12.40 -2.74
CA SER A 14 -22.76 -13.14 -3.84
C SER A 14 -22.05 -12.91 -5.17
N GLY A 15 -21.44 -11.73 -5.35
CA GLY A 15 -20.82 -11.34 -6.60
C GLY A 15 -21.84 -11.16 -7.73
N PRO A 16 -21.37 -10.85 -8.95
CA PRO A 16 -22.25 -10.76 -10.10
C PRO A 16 -22.85 -12.13 -10.46
N GLU A 17 -24.11 -12.11 -10.89
CA GLU A 17 -24.93 -13.30 -11.17
C GLU A 17 -24.26 -14.30 -12.12
N PHE A 18 -23.46 -13.85 -13.08
CA PHE A 18 -22.79 -14.77 -13.99
C PHE A 18 -21.81 -15.71 -13.28
N LEU A 19 -21.23 -15.33 -12.12
CA LEU A 19 -20.32 -16.18 -11.36
C LEU A 19 -21.03 -17.37 -10.69
N THR A 20 -22.33 -17.27 -10.45
CA THR A 20 -23.14 -18.37 -9.91
C THR A 20 -23.71 -19.27 -11.02
N THR A 21 -23.55 -18.88 -12.29
CA THR A 21 -23.96 -19.66 -13.46
C THR A 21 -22.82 -20.49 -14.05
N GLU A 22 -23.17 -21.47 -14.90
CA GLU A 22 -22.22 -22.30 -15.65
C GLU A 22 -21.24 -21.45 -16.46
N LYS A 23 -19.97 -21.92 -16.55
CA LYS A 23 -18.89 -21.21 -17.24
C LYS A 23 -19.21 -20.86 -18.70
N ASP A 24 -20.04 -21.66 -19.36
CA ASP A 24 -20.44 -21.43 -20.76
C ASP A 24 -21.37 -20.22 -20.92
N LYS A 25 -22.01 -19.77 -19.83
CA LYS A 25 -22.84 -18.56 -19.77
C LYS A 25 -22.07 -17.34 -19.28
N TRP A 26 -20.78 -17.49 -18.97
CA TRP A 26 -19.97 -16.36 -18.56
C TRP A 26 -19.82 -15.39 -19.72
N PRO A 27 -19.80 -14.08 -19.44
CA PRO A 27 -19.56 -13.10 -20.48
C PRO A 27 -18.21 -13.39 -21.14
N GLU A 28 -18.21 -13.38 -22.48
CA GLU A 28 -17.01 -13.66 -23.25
C GLU A 28 -15.94 -12.60 -22.93
N TYR A 29 -14.76 -13.07 -22.52
CA TYR A 29 -13.68 -12.21 -22.08
C TYR A 29 -13.11 -11.38 -23.25
N ARG A 30 -13.69 -10.20 -23.46
CA ARG A 30 -13.25 -9.25 -24.50
C ARG A 30 -12.13 -8.36 -23.99
N ARG A 31 -10.87 -8.83 -24.13
CA ARG A 31 -9.66 -8.02 -23.81
C ARG A 31 -9.67 -6.64 -24.43
N GLU A 32 -10.25 -6.51 -25.61
CA GLU A 32 -10.36 -5.27 -26.38
C GLU A 32 -11.18 -4.18 -25.66
N VAL A 33 -12.11 -4.56 -24.77
CA VAL A 33 -12.93 -3.61 -24.00
C VAL A 33 -12.17 -3.10 -22.78
N ILE A 34 -11.35 -3.95 -22.14
CA ILE A 34 -10.52 -3.57 -20.98
C ILE A 34 -9.44 -2.57 -21.38
N LEU A 35 -8.86 -2.72 -22.58
CA LEU A 35 -7.87 -1.78 -23.12
C LEU A 35 -8.48 -0.46 -23.63
N LYS A 36 -9.80 -0.43 -23.87
CA LYS A 36 -10.55 0.76 -24.33
C LYS A 36 -11.28 1.48 -23.21
N LEU A 37 -11.43 0.87 -22.03
CA LEU A 37 -11.75 1.66 -20.86
C LEU A 37 -10.65 2.71 -20.73
N PRO A 38 -10.98 3.99 -20.55
CA PRO A 38 -9.99 4.94 -20.13
C PRO A 38 -9.35 4.31 -18.90
N VAL A 39 -8.06 4.06 -18.97
CA VAL A 39 -7.27 3.81 -17.77
C VAL A 39 -7.26 5.15 -17.04
N GLU A 40 -8.40 5.55 -16.51
CA GLU A 40 -8.46 6.26 -15.25
C GLU A 40 -7.95 5.23 -14.23
N LEU A 41 -6.64 4.95 -14.31
CA LEU A 41 -5.82 4.98 -13.12
C LEU A 41 -6.43 6.10 -12.30
N GLU A 42 -7.08 5.77 -11.20
CA GLU A 42 -7.28 6.74 -10.13
C GLU A 42 -5.88 7.16 -9.67
N LEU A 43 -5.22 7.94 -10.52
CA LEU A 43 -4.14 8.81 -10.15
C LEU A 43 -4.87 9.77 -9.25
N LYS A 44 -4.86 9.48 -7.95
CA LYS A 44 -5.15 10.49 -6.95
C LYS A 44 -4.34 11.68 -7.37
N ASN A 45 -5.01 12.69 -7.93
CA ASN A 45 -4.40 13.95 -8.26
C ASN A 45 -3.75 14.38 -6.96
N ALA A 46 -2.42 14.32 -6.91
CA ALA A 46 -1.65 14.89 -5.83
C ALA A 46 -1.71 16.39 -6.02
N THR A 47 -2.91 16.94 -5.89
CA THR A 47 -3.11 18.34 -5.56
C THR A 47 -2.44 18.48 -4.22
N THR A 48 -1.21 18.98 -4.22
CA THR A 48 -0.53 19.46 -3.02
C THR A 48 -1.26 20.71 -2.55
N LEU A 49 -2.48 20.50 -2.05
CA LEU A 49 -3.05 21.35 -1.03
C LEU A 49 -2.24 21.01 0.21
N ASP A 50 -1.34 21.91 0.59
CA ASP A 50 -0.76 21.98 1.93
C ASP A 50 -1.89 22.23 2.93
N THR A 51 -2.75 21.23 3.07
CA THR A 51 -3.56 21.07 4.24
C THR A 51 -2.56 20.75 5.33
N MET A 52 -2.58 21.53 6.41
CA MET A 52 -1.96 21.15 7.68
C MET A 52 -2.70 19.94 8.25
N THR A 53 -2.80 18.85 7.49
CA THR A 53 -3.15 17.56 8.02
C THR A 53 -2.03 17.18 8.96
N THR A 54 -2.41 16.93 10.21
CA THR A 54 -1.59 16.39 11.28
C THR A 54 -1.17 14.95 10.96
N VAL A 55 -0.67 14.71 9.76
CA VAL A 55 -0.08 13.41 9.41
C VAL A 55 1.28 13.41 10.05
N PHE A 56 1.45 12.57 11.06
CA PHE A 56 2.74 12.42 11.68
C PHE A 56 3.72 11.90 10.61
N PRO A 57 4.95 12.45 10.52
CA PRO A 57 5.92 12.03 9.52
C PRO A 57 6.18 10.51 9.51
N LEU A 58 6.06 9.86 10.67
CA LEU A 58 6.19 8.41 10.81
C LEU A 58 5.02 7.65 10.18
N ASP A 59 3.79 8.14 10.27
CA ASP A 59 2.63 7.50 9.65
C ASP A 59 2.76 7.52 8.11
N LYS A 60 3.27 8.62 7.57
CA LYS A 60 3.60 8.73 6.15
C LYS A 60 4.73 7.78 5.75
N PHE A 61 5.73 7.62 6.60
CA PHE A 61 6.84 6.70 6.36
C PHE A 61 6.38 5.23 6.39
N ILE A 62 5.57 4.84 7.37
CA ILE A 62 5.05 3.48 7.51
C ILE A 62 4.13 3.16 6.32
N SER A 63 3.22 4.06 5.97
CA SER A 63 2.27 3.87 4.86
C SER A 63 2.92 3.87 3.47
N TYR A 64 4.13 4.42 3.32
CA TYR A 64 4.86 4.38 2.05
C TYR A 64 5.28 2.96 1.66
N PHE A 65 5.60 2.10 2.62
CA PHE A 65 6.06 0.74 2.35
C PHE A 65 4.90 -0.25 2.30
N SER A 66 4.69 -0.87 1.14
CA SER A 66 3.77 -2.00 0.98
C SER A 66 4.36 -3.35 1.37
N SER A 67 5.66 -3.41 1.69
CA SER A 67 6.37 -4.61 2.09
C SER A 67 6.94 -4.45 3.49
N TRP A 68 6.58 -5.37 4.37
CA TRP A 68 7.05 -5.42 5.76
C TRP A 68 8.58 -5.48 5.86
N ILE A 69 9.23 -6.26 4.99
CA ILE A 69 10.69 -6.38 4.95
C ILE A 69 11.34 -5.05 4.59
N LYS A 70 10.79 -4.33 3.60
CA LYS A 70 11.30 -3.00 3.20
C LYS A 70 11.07 -1.96 4.29
N LEU A 71 9.95 -2.03 5.01
CA LEU A 71 9.69 -1.17 6.16
C LEU A 71 10.73 -1.39 7.27
N LYS A 72 10.98 -2.66 7.65
CA LYS A 72 12.01 -3.00 8.65
C LYS A 72 13.40 -2.47 8.25
N GLN A 73 13.78 -2.60 6.97
CA GLN A 73 15.02 -2.00 6.45
C GLN A 73 15.05 -0.47 6.57
N GLY A 74 13.93 0.19 6.27
CA GLY A 74 13.78 1.63 6.43
C GLY A 74 13.93 2.08 7.89
N ILE A 75 13.30 1.37 8.83
CA ILE A 75 13.41 1.65 10.27
C ILE A 75 14.85 1.44 10.75
N ALA A 76 15.53 0.37 10.31
CA ALA A 76 16.94 0.14 10.63
C ALA A 76 17.84 1.31 10.16
N TRP A 77 17.56 1.91 9.00
CA TRP A 77 18.27 3.11 8.53
C TRP A 77 17.99 4.32 9.43
N LEU A 78 16.75 4.52 9.86
CA LEU A 78 16.39 5.61 10.79
C LEU A 78 17.09 5.46 12.15
N ILE A 79 17.14 4.24 12.69
CA ILE A 79 17.83 3.95 13.97
C ILE A 79 19.33 4.21 13.83
N ARG A 80 19.94 3.75 12.72
CA ARG A 80 21.37 3.99 12.44
C ARG A 80 21.67 5.47 12.25
N PHE A 81 20.79 6.19 11.57
CA PHE A 81 20.89 7.65 11.43
C PHE A 81 20.76 8.36 12.78
N LYS A 82 19.81 7.96 13.62
CA LYS A 82 19.69 8.46 15.00
C LYS A 82 20.99 8.24 15.77
N ARG A 83 21.55 7.03 15.75
CA ARG A 83 22.84 6.70 16.40
C ARG A 83 23.98 7.56 15.86
N TYR A 84 24.02 7.79 14.56
CA TYR A 84 25.00 8.70 13.95
C TYR A 84 24.87 10.12 14.50
N LEU A 85 23.65 10.66 14.65
CA LEU A 85 23.44 11.99 15.22
C LEU A 85 23.93 12.09 16.67
N TYR A 86 23.71 11.06 17.48
CA TYR A 86 24.17 11.04 18.87
C TYR A 86 25.68 10.86 19.00
N ASN A 87 26.27 9.90 18.27
CA ASN A 87 27.64 9.46 18.52
C ASN A 87 28.65 10.01 17.52
N LYS A 88 28.21 10.70 16.45
CA LYS A 88 29.01 11.12 15.28
C LYS A 88 29.81 9.98 14.62
N THR A 89 29.47 8.73 14.90
CA THR A 89 30.13 7.55 14.35
C THR A 89 29.40 7.09 13.11
N VAL A 90 30.12 7.02 12.00
CA VAL A 90 29.58 6.56 10.72
C VAL A 90 29.80 5.06 10.62
N VAL A 91 28.76 4.28 10.91
CA VAL A 91 28.75 2.87 10.53
C VAL A 91 28.46 2.81 9.02
N ARG A 92 29.30 2.13 8.24
CA ARG A 92 29.14 1.93 6.78
C ARG A 92 28.92 0.44 6.47
N GLY A 93 28.26 0.14 5.34
CA GLY A 93 27.97 -1.22 4.89
C GLY A 93 26.52 -1.68 5.10
N PRO A 94 26.15 -2.86 4.56
CA PRO A 94 24.80 -3.42 4.63
C PRO A 94 24.38 -3.68 6.08
N PHE A 95 23.07 -3.77 6.32
CA PHE A 95 22.56 -4.13 7.64
C PHE A 95 22.96 -5.54 8.02
N THR A 96 23.39 -5.70 9.26
CA THR A 96 23.55 -7.02 9.87
C THR A 96 22.18 -7.52 10.37
N LEU A 97 21.96 -8.84 10.39
CA LEU A 97 20.67 -9.43 10.83
C LEU A 97 20.24 -8.92 12.23
N ASN A 98 21.21 -8.70 13.12
CA ASN A 98 20.97 -8.08 14.42
C ASN A 98 20.32 -6.70 14.33
N GLU A 99 20.69 -5.85 13.37
CA GLU A 99 20.09 -4.52 13.22
C GLU A 99 18.65 -4.58 12.68
N LEU A 100 18.29 -5.68 12.00
CA LEU A 100 16.93 -5.92 11.53
C LEU A 100 16.03 -6.47 12.64
N ASP A 101 16.55 -7.32 13.53
CA ASP A 101 15.84 -7.82 14.72
C ASP A 101 15.61 -6.70 15.75
N ASN A 102 16.55 -5.76 15.91
CA ASN A 102 16.35 -4.59 16.77
C ASN A 102 15.34 -3.57 16.21
N ALA A 103 14.81 -3.78 15.00
CA ALA A 103 13.80 -2.95 14.35
C ALA A 103 12.39 -3.56 14.39
N GLU A 104 12.23 -4.73 15.02
CA GLU A 104 10.94 -5.35 15.37
C GLU A 104 10.41 -4.83 16.71
#